data_AF-A0A933PNV9-F1
#
_entry.id   AF-A0A933PNV9-F1
#
_cell.length_a   1.000
_cell.length_b   1.000
_cell.length_c   1.000
_cell.angle_alpha   90.00
_cell.angle_beta   90.00
_cell.angle_gamma   90.00
#
_symmetry.space_group_name_H-M   'P 1'
#
loop_
_entity.id
_entity.type
_entity.pdbx_description
1 polymer ?
#
loop_
_entity_poly.entity_id
_entity_poly.type
_entity_poly.pdbx_seq_one_letter_code
_entity_poly.pdbx_strand_id
1 'polypeptide(L)'
;MKRALARTAFLTTLSLVSFPAAAESLSAPDGRHLNPSIATTGLPKHPVHRRWPDAVDPLRHRASKKPFWQAGKEDHVLSHACKIGRFNGIIPLRLYAVFEGKEGRALLTMVPRGRQHDLLTDPDGLARPGETYYFKDDGWANCRVFFEGPLAPRRLKNG
;
A
#
# COMPACT_ATOMS: atom_id res chain seq x y z
N MET A 1 51.20 -53.62 12.08
CA MET A 1 50.27 -53.34 13.20
C MET A 1 49.06 -52.59 12.65
N LYS A 2 47.88 -53.20 12.70
CA LYS A 2 46.61 -52.66 12.19
C LYS A 2 45.96 -51.79 13.29
N ARG A 3 45.53 -50.56 12.97
CA ARG A 3 44.57 -49.81 13.82
C ARG A 3 43.45 -49.30 12.93
N ALA A 4 42.29 -49.94 13.08
CA ALA A 4 41.01 -49.47 12.59
C ALA A 4 40.51 -48.37 13.51
N LEU A 5 39.94 -47.30 12.95
CA LEU A 5 39.19 -46.28 13.68
C LEU A 5 37.79 -46.20 13.09
N ALA A 6 36.84 -46.41 13.97
CA ALA A 6 35.43 -46.62 13.73
C ALA A 6 34.76 -45.35 13.20
N ARG A 7 33.89 -45.51 12.20
CA ARG A 7 32.95 -44.49 11.73
C ARG A 7 31.68 -44.59 12.58
N THR A 8 31.50 -43.64 13.49
CA THR A 8 30.26 -43.47 14.24
C THR A 8 29.25 -42.74 13.36
N ALA A 9 28.24 -43.45 12.87
CA ALA A 9 27.13 -42.85 12.13
C ALA A 9 26.10 -42.28 13.14
N PHE A 10 25.93 -40.96 13.15
CA PHE A 10 24.84 -40.29 13.86
C PHE A 10 23.56 -40.44 13.04
N LEU A 11 22.62 -41.29 13.49
CA LEU A 11 21.25 -41.28 12.98
C LEU A 11 20.50 -40.12 13.64
N THR A 12 20.18 -39.10 12.85
CA THR A 12 19.23 -38.05 13.22
C THR A 12 17.82 -38.55 12.92
N THR A 13 17.04 -38.79 13.96
CA THR A 13 15.61 -39.11 13.86
C THR A 13 14.84 -37.83 13.49
N LEU A 14 14.35 -37.74 12.25
CA LEU A 14 13.36 -36.73 11.88
C LEU A 14 12.01 -37.09 12.53
N SER A 15 11.64 -36.36 13.58
CA SER A 15 10.27 -36.37 14.09
C SER A 15 9.37 -35.58 13.14
N LEU A 16 8.44 -36.27 12.48
CA LEU A 16 7.36 -35.65 11.71
C LEU A 16 6.39 -34.98 12.70
N VAL A 17 6.40 -33.65 12.73
CA VAL A 17 5.39 -32.87 13.45
C VAL A 17 4.15 -32.81 12.56
N SER A 18 3.09 -33.51 12.95
CA SER A 18 1.79 -33.45 12.31
C SER A 18 1.03 -32.23 12.83
N PHE A 19 0.75 -31.27 11.96
CA PHE A 19 -0.09 -30.11 12.30
C PHE A 19 -1.57 -30.46 12.08
N PRO A 20 -2.47 -30.23 13.04
CA PRO A 20 -3.90 -30.37 12.79
C PRO A 20 -4.35 -29.26 11.82
N ALA A 21 -4.97 -29.67 10.71
CA ALA A 21 -5.67 -28.77 9.81
C ALA A 21 -6.98 -28.31 10.46
N ALA A 22 -6.92 -27.27 11.30
CA ALA A 22 -8.10 -26.56 11.75
C ALA A 22 -8.50 -25.54 10.68
N ALA A 23 -9.27 -25.99 9.69
CA ALA A 23 -10.04 -25.10 8.83
C ALA A 23 -11.29 -24.66 9.59
N GLU A 24 -11.16 -23.59 10.40
CA GLU A 24 -12.33 -22.86 10.87
C GLU A 24 -12.97 -22.17 9.66
N SER A 25 -14.09 -22.72 9.19
CA SER A 25 -14.93 -22.04 8.21
C SER A 25 -15.51 -20.79 8.87
N LEU A 26 -15.06 -19.62 8.43
CA LEU A 26 -15.70 -18.34 8.74
C LEU A 26 -17.17 -18.42 8.29
N SER A 27 -18.07 -18.59 9.24
CA SER A 27 -19.50 -18.53 8.98
C SER A 27 -19.88 -17.09 8.68
N ALA A 28 -20.73 -16.88 7.68
CA ALA A 28 -21.25 -15.55 7.36
C ALA A 28 -21.90 -14.90 8.60
N PRO A 29 -21.76 -13.58 8.80
CA PRO A 29 -22.39 -12.89 9.92
C PRO A 29 -23.91 -13.08 9.87
N ASP A 30 -24.51 -13.24 11.04
CA ASP A 30 -25.94 -13.46 11.19
C ASP A 30 -26.74 -12.22 10.75
N GLY A 31 -27.85 -12.47 10.03
CA GLY A 31 -28.70 -11.43 9.45
C GLY A 31 -29.39 -10.50 10.45
N ARG A 32 -29.09 -10.60 11.75
CA ARG A 32 -29.60 -9.73 12.82
C ARG A 32 -28.80 -8.43 12.96
N HIS A 33 -27.71 -8.27 12.22
CA HIS A 33 -26.88 -7.05 12.25
C HIS A 33 -27.16 -6.04 11.14
N LEU A 34 -28.10 -6.33 10.22
CA LEU A 34 -28.52 -5.34 9.22
C LEU A 34 -29.70 -4.53 9.75
N ASN A 35 -29.47 -3.25 10.02
CA ASN A 35 -30.51 -2.29 10.39
C ASN A 35 -31.48 -2.11 9.21
N PRO A 36 -32.78 -2.44 9.34
CA PRO A 36 -33.75 -2.40 8.25
C PRO A 36 -34.18 -0.98 7.81
N SER A 37 -33.55 0.07 8.35
CA SER A 37 -33.94 1.47 8.09
C SER A 37 -33.49 2.02 6.74
N ILE A 38 -32.81 1.24 5.89
CA ILE A 38 -32.52 1.63 4.50
C ILE A 38 -33.62 1.08 3.57
N ALA A 39 -34.88 1.32 3.95
CA ALA A 39 -36.01 1.14 3.06
C ALA A 39 -36.26 2.47 2.34
N THR A 40 -35.80 2.53 1.09
CA THR A 40 -36.45 3.22 -0.02
C THR A 40 -37.08 4.58 0.30
N THR A 41 -36.29 5.64 0.41
CA THR A 41 -36.80 7.01 0.27
C THR A 41 -36.18 7.62 -0.98
N GLY A 42 -37.03 8.08 -1.90
CA GLY A 42 -36.66 8.52 -3.24
C GLY A 42 -35.51 9.53 -3.27
N LEU A 43 -34.55 9.29 -4.16
CA LEU A 43 -33.42 10.18 -4.40
C LEU A 43 -33.90 11.57 -4.85
N PRO A 44 -33.54 12.66 -4.14
CA PRO A 44 -33.91 13.99 -4.57
C PRO A 44 -33.12 14.40 -5.83
N LYS A 45 -33.83 14.91 -6.83
CA LYS A 45 -33.27 15.58 -8.01
C LYS A 45 -32.81 17.00 -7.63
N HIS A 46 -31.66 17.12 -6.99
CA HIS A 46 -30.96 18.41 -6.88
C HIS A 46 -29.59 18.35 -7.59
N PRO A 47 -29.14 19.45 -8.22
CA PRO A 47 -27.86 19.49 -8.89
C PRO A 47 -26.72 19.32 -7.88
N VAL A 48 -25.92 18.27 -8.09
CA VAL A 48 -24.81 17.83 -7.24
C VAL A 48 -23.66 18.83 -7.30
N HIS A 49 -23.76 19.93 -6.55
CA HIS A 49 -22.63 20.83 -6.33
C HIS A 49 -22.05 20.67 -4.92
N ARG A 50 -20.83 20.10 -4.90
CA ARG A 50 -19.72 20.34 -3.95
C ARG A 50 -19.97 20.11 -2.46
N ARG A 51 -20.27 18.87 -2.10
CA ARG A 51 -19.84 18.29 -0.83
C ARG A 51 -19.33 16.90 -1.19
N TRP A 52 -18.01 16.69 -1.16
CA TRP A 52 -17.43 15.37 -1.44
C TRP A 52 -18.08 14.40 -0.47
N PRO A 53 -18.88 13.44 -0.95
CA PRO A 53 -19.49 12.50 -0.05
C PRO A 53 -18.34 11.67 0.53
N ASP A 54 -18.37 11.45 1.84
CA ASP A 54 -18.37 10.16 2.55
C ASP A 54 -18.23 8.84 1.75
N ALA A 55 -18.24 8.86 0.42
CA ALA A 55 -17.79 7.81 -0.46
C ALA A 55 -16.31 7.53 -0.21
N VAL A 56 -16.06 6.43 0.48
CA VAL A 56 -14.80 5.68 0.59
C VAL A 56 -14.28 5.19 -0.77
N ASP A 57 -14.96 5.55 -1.86
CA ASP A 57 -14.69 5.06 -3.19
C ASP A 57 -13.29 5.47 -3.67
N PRO A 58 -12.47 4.51 -4.12
CA PRO A 58 -11.23 4.78 -4.80
C PRO A 58 -11.50 5.60 -6.06
N LEU A 59 -10.90 6.79 -6.16
CA LEU A 59 -10.99 7.62 -7.35
C LEU A 59 -9.74 7.46 -8.21
N ARG A 60 -9.94 6.97 -9.44
CA ARG A 60 -8.89 6.99 -10.46
C ARG A 60 -8.62 8.44 -10.85
N HIS A 61 -7.43 8.93 -10.51
CA HIS A 61 -7.02 10.29 -10.82
C HIS A 61 -6.15 10.36 -12.08
N ARG A 62 -5.36 9.31 -12.35
CA ARG A 62 -4.44 9.25 -13.50
C ARG A 62 -4.42 7.85 -14.11
N ALA A 63 -4.14 7.76 -15.41
CA ALA A 63 -3.85 6.52 -16.10
C ALA A 63 -2.62 6.71 -17.02
N SER A 64 -1.81 5.66 -17.15
CA SER A 64 -0.59 5.65 -17.98
C SER A 64 -0.34 4.26 -18.56
N LYS A 65 0.11 4.21 -19.82
CA LYS A 65 0.56 2.96 -20.49
C LYS A 65 2.03 2.62 -20.23
N LYS A 66 2.70 3.40 -19.38
CA LYS A 66 4.09 3.18 -18.96
C LYS A 66 4.14 2.28 -17.70
N PRO A 67 5.27 1.65 -17.40
CA PRO A 67 5.45 0.95 -16.12
C PRO A 67 5.39 1.91 -14.92
N PHE A 68 5.02 1.39 -13.75
CA PHE A 68 4.80 2.21 -12.54
C PHE A 68 6.04 2.99 -12.07
N TRP A 69 7.25 2.47 -12.30
CA TRP A 69 8.49 3.17 -11.92
C TRP A 69 8.76 4.43 -12.76
N GLN A 70 7.97 4.67 -13.82
CA GLN A 70 7.95 5.93 -14.55
C GLN A 70 6.88 6.90 -14.05
N ALA A 71 6.29 6.66 -12.88
CA ALA A 71 5.38 7.60 -12.22
C ALA A 71 6.07 8.92 -11.85
N GLY A 72 7.38 8.90 -11.62
CA GLY A 72 8.18 10.04 -11.21
C GLY A 72 9.59 9.59 -10.86
N LYS A 73 10.30 10.41 -10.09
CA LYS A 73 11.62 10.08 -9.55
C LYS A 73 11.45 9.35 -8.23
N GLU A 74 12.12 8.23 -8.04
CA GLU A 74 12.11 7.52 -6.75
C GLU A 74 12.90 8.30 -5.70
N ASP A 75 12.35 8.43 -4.49
CA ASP A 75 12.99 9.09 -3.36
C ASP A 75 13.22 8.09 -2.21
N HIS A 76 14.48 7.84 -1.88
CA HIS A 76 14.85 6.82 -0.90
C HIS A 76 14.54 7.23 0.54
N VAL A 77 14.58 8.52 0.84
CA VAL A 77 14.22 9.04 2.18
C VAL A 77 12.72 8.88 2.38
N LEU A 78 11.91 9.28 1.40
CA LEU A 78 10.46 9.08 1.45
C LEU A 78 10.08 7.61 1.48
N SER A 79 10.75 6.77 0.68
CA SER A 79 10.49 5.33 0.68
C SER A 79 10.81 4.71 2.04
N HIS A 80 11.89 5.14 2.70
CA HIS A 80 12.20 4.71 4.06
C HIS A 80 11.11 5.15 5.05
N ALA A 81 10.71 6.43 5.02
CA ALA A 81 9.65 6.96 5.87
C ALA A 81 8.31 6.24 5.66
N CYS A 82 7.95 5.94 4.42
CA CYS A 82 6.73 5.20 4.08
C CYS A 82 6.72 3.78 4.67
N LYS A 83 7.86 3.07 4.63
CA LYS A 83 8.00 1.72 5.18
C LYS A 83 7.78 1.65 6.69
N ILE A 84 8.02 2.77 7.39
CA ILE A 84 7.84 2.90 8.84
C ILE A 84 6.57 3.69 9.22
N GLY A 85 5.66 3.93 8.27
CA GLY A 85 4.38 4.58 8.54
C GLY A 85 4.44 6.10 8.75
N ARG A 86 5.56 6.75 8.41
CA ARG A 86 5.79 8.19 8.62
C ARG A 86 5.64 9.04 7.36
N PHE A 87 5.30 8.43 6.23
CA PHE A 87 5.04 9.14 4.98
C PHE A 87 4.11 8.30 4.09
N ASN A 88 2.79 8.44 4.29
CA ASN A 88 1.79 7.52 3.73
C ASN A 88 0.51 8.26 3.34
N GLY A 89 -0.27 7.69 2.41
CA GLY A 89 -1.64 8.17 2.19
C GLY A 89 -2.50 7.96 3.44
N ILE A 90 -3.30 8.96 3.81
CA ILE A 90 -4.21 8.83 4.98
C ILE A 90 -5.23 7.72 4.76
N ILE A 91 -5.75 7.61 3.54
CA ILE A 91 -6.66 6.55 3.12
C ILE A 91 -6.04 5.87 1.89
N PRO A 92 -5.65 4.59 1.98
CA PRO A 92 -5.08 3.85 0.87
C PRO A 92 -5.99 3.92 -0.36
N LEU A 93 -5.40 4.17 -1.53
CA LEU A 93 -6.10 4.24 -2.83
C LEU A 93 -7.29 5.22 -2.91
N ARG A 94 -7.42 6.17 -1.97
CA ARG A 94 -8.44 7.24 -2.07
C ARG A 94 -8.36 7.98 -3.40
N LEU A 95 -7.15 8.39 -3.76
CA LEU A 95 -6.78 8.79 -5.11
C LEU A 95 -5.70 7.82 -5.59
N TYR A 96 -5.83 7.33 -6.80
CA TYR A 96 -4.83 6.43 -7.36
C TYR A 96 -4.51 6.70 -8.83
N ALA A 97 -3.31 6.31 -9.22
CA ALA A 97 -2.83 6.31 -10.58
C ALA A 97 -2.69 4.87 -11.09
N VAL A 98 -3.24 4.60 -12.27
CA VAL A 98 -3.18 3.30 -12.93
C VAL A 98 -2.01 3.28 -13.91
N PHE A 99 -1.15 2.27 -13.81
CA PHE A 99 -0.06 2.02 -14.73
C PHE A 99 -0.23 0.66 -15.40
N GLU A 100 -0.31 0.66 -16.73
CA GLU A 100 -0.60 -0.50 -17.57
C GLU A 100 0.54 -0.82 -18.53
N GLY A 101 1.78 -0.52 -18.13
CA GLY A 101 2.97 -0.93 -18.89
C GLY A 101 2.99 -2.44 -19.18
N LYS A 102 3.61 -2.82 -20.31
CA LYS A 102 3.83 -4.25 -20.65
C LYS A 102 4.52 -4.99 -19.49
N GLU A 103 5.45 -4.30 -18.85
CA GLU A 103 6.04 -4.68 -17.56
C GLU A 103 5.61 -3.65 -16.50
N GLY A 104 5.63 -4.04 -15.23
CA GLY A 104 5.40 -3.09 -14.13
C GLY A 104 4.00 -2.49 -14.10
N ARG A 105 2.97 -3.31 -14.26
CA ARG A 105 1.58 -2.91 -13.99
C ARG A 105 1.39 -2.68 -12.50
N ALA A 106 0.80 -1.55 -12.12
CA ALA A 106 0.46 -1.29 -10.72
C ALA A 106 -0.63 -0.22 -10.59
N LEU A 107 -1.31 -0.26 -9.45
CA LEU A 107 -2.04 0.87 -8.90
C LEU A 107 -1.13 1.54 -7.87
N LEU A 108 -0.97 2.85 -7.97
CA LEU A 108 -0.23 3.63 -6.99
C LEU A 108 -1.21 4.54 -6.25
N THR A 109 -1.19 4.55 -4.91
CA THR A 109 -1.83 5.64 -4.16
C THR A 109 -1.17 6.94 -4.61
N MET A 110 -1.96 8.00 -4.79
CA MET A 110 -1.51 9.28 -5.29
C MET A 110 -1.90 10.39 -4.33
N VAL A 111 -0.96 11.28 -4.04
CA VAL A 111 -1.22 12.54 -3.35
C VAL A 111 -0.86 13.68 -4.31
N PRO A 112 -1.84 14.29 -4.99
CA PRO A 112 -1.61 15.41 -5.89
C PRO A 112 -1.01 16.62 -5.16
N ARG A 113 -0.18 17.38 -5.87
CA ARG A 113 0.30 18.68 -5.40
C ARG A 113 -0.84 19.55 -4.88
N GLY A 114 -0.64 20.19 -3.73
CA GLY A 114 -1.61 21.05 -3.07
C GLY A 114 -2.62 20.31 -2.18
N ARG A 115 -2.59 18.98 -2.14
CA ARG A 115 -3.49 18.15 -1.32
C ARG A 115 -2.78 17.40 -0.19
N GLN A 116 -1.52 17.74 0.09
CA GLN A 116 -0.73 17.03 1.10
C GLN A 116 -1.38 17.12 2.49
N HIS A 117 -1.90 18.28 2.88
CA HIS A 117 -2.56 18.48 4.17
C HIS A 117 -3.81 17.61 4.38
N ASP A 118 -4.50 17.22 3.30
CA ASP A 118 -5.75 16.46 3.35
C ASP A 118 -5.55 14.95 3.21
N LEU A 119 -4.48 14.54 2.54
CA LEU A 119 -4.34 13.17 2.00
C LEU A 119 -3.04 12.48 2.41
N LEU A 120 -2.14 13.16 3.12
CA LEU A 120 -0.83 12.65 3.46
C LEU A 120 -0.58 12.69 4.97
N THR A 121 -0.21 11.54 5.53
CA THR A 121 0.41 11.43 6.84
C THR A 121 1.89 11.77 6.70
N ASP A 122 2.31 12.92 7.23
CA ASP A 122 3.69 13.40 7.16
C ASP A 122 4.09 14.15 8.46
N PRO A 123 4.26 13.44 9.59
CA PRO A 123 4.64 14.05 10.86
C PRO A 123 6.03 14.72 10.84
N ASP A 124 6.89 14.33 9.90
CA ASP A 124 8.26 14.85 9.79
C ASP A 124 8.38 16.04 8.83
N GLY A 125 7.28 16.45 8.17
CA GLY A 125 7.29 17.56 7.21
C GLY A 125 8.19 17.31 6.00
N LEU A 126 8.27 16.06 5.53
CA LEU A 126 9.07 15.66 4.37
C LEU A 126 8.46 16.08 3.04
N ALA A 127 7.17 16.39 3.00
CA ALA A 127 6.49 16.87 1.82
C ALA A 127 7.00 18.26 1.43
N ARG A 128 7.20 18.46 0.13
CA ARG A 128 7.66 19.70 -0.46
C ARG A 128 6.53 20.34 -1.27
N PRO A 129 6.46 21.67 -1.30
CA PRO A 129 5.47 22.37 -2.10
C PRO A 129 5.66 22.06 -3.59
N GLY A 130 4.54 21.91 -4.31
CA GLY A 130 4.54 21.67 -5.75
C GLY A 130 4.86 20.25 -6.19
N GLU A 131 5.09 19.31 -5.27
CA GLU A 131 5.32 17.91 -5.58
C GLU A 131 4.04 17.08 -5.53
N THR A 132 3.90 16.14 -6.46
CA THR A 132 2.91 15.06 -6.42
C THR A 132 3.62 13.77 -6.01
N TYR A 133 3.04 13.02 -5.08
CA TYR A 133 3.59 11.75 -4.58
C TYR A 133 2.81 10.55 -5.08
N TYR A 134 3.52 9.47 -5.36
CA TYR A 134 2.97 8.18 -5.76
C TYR A 134 3.57 7.08 -4.88
N PHE A 135 2.71 6.24 -4.31
CA PHE A 135 3.10 5.20 -3.37
C PHE A 135 2.81 3.84 -3.97
N LYS A 136 3.84 3.02 -4.12
CA LYS A 136 3.71 1.59 -4.38
C LYS A 136 3.76 0.87 -3.04
N ASP A 137 2.77 0.03 -2.77
CA ASP A 137 2.64 -0.73 -1.52
C ASP A 137 2.61 0.19 -0.28
N ASP A 138 1.75 1.21 -0.35
CA ASP A 138 1.55 2.21 0.70
C ASP A 138 1.21 1.55 2.05
N GLY A 139 2.02 1.81 3.08
CA GLY A 139 1.87 1.25 4.43
C GLY A 139 2.55 -0.11 4.65
N TRP A 140 3.22 -0.67 3.63
CA TRP A 140 3.89 -1.97 3.73
C TRP A 140 5.42 -1.83 3.82
N ALA A 141 6.09 -2.86 4.34
CA ALA A 141 7.55 -2.88 4.50
C ALA A 141 8.36 -2.77 3.18
N ASN A 142 7.71 -3.04 2.05
CA ASN A 142 8.27 -2.89 0.71
C ASN A 142 7.84 -1.58 0.02
N CYS A 143 7.28 -0.61 0.77
CA CYS A 143 6.80 0.64 0.20
C CYS A 143 7.90 1.38 -0.59
N ARG A 144 7.51 1.89 -1.76
CA ARG A 144 8.35 2.76 -2.60
C ARG A 144 7.59 4.04 -2.94
N VAL A 145 8.27 5.17 -2.80
CA VAL A 145 7.69 6.49 -3.07
C VAL A 145 8.38 7.12 -4.27
N PHE A 146 7.57 7.51 -5.24
CA PHE A 146 7.98 8.29 -6.41
C PHE A 146 7.36 9.68 -6.32
N PHE A 147 8.03 10.68 -6.87
CA PHE A 147 7.48 12.03 -6.93
C PHE A 147 7.70 12.72 -8.28
N GLU A 148 6.76 13.58 -8.64
CA GLU A 148 6.87 14.53 -9.74
C GLU A 148 6.96 15.94 -9.16
N GLY A 149 8.01 16.69 -9.53
CA GLY A 149 8.23 18.06 -9.07
C GLY A 149 9.65 18.56 -9.40
N PRO A 150 9.97 19.83 -9.09
CA PRO A 150 11.18 20.49 -9.57
C PRO A 150 12.46 20.01 -8.88
N LEU A 151 12.37 19.52 -7.64
CA LEU A 151 13.53 19.23 -6.81
C LEU A 151 14.16 17.87 -7.11
N ALA A 152 15.44 17.71 -6.76
CA ALA A 152 16.13 16.44 -6.91
C ALA A 152 15.67 15.40 -5.85
N PRO A 153 15.76 14.10 -6.16
CA PRO A 153 15.44 13.04 -5.20
C PRO A 153 16.39 13.03 -4.02
N ARG A 154 15.87 12.78 -2.82
CA ARG A 154 16.71 12.60 -1.64
C ARG A 154 17.34 11.22 -1.62
N ARG A 155 18.51 11.14 -0.99
CA ARG A 155 19.24 9.91 -0.75
C ARG A 155 19.47 9.76 0.74
N LEU A 156 19.39 8.52 1.22
CA LEU A 156 19.86 8.19 2.56
C LEU A 156 21.37 8.43 2.57
N LYS A 157 21.88 9.13 3.58
CA LYS A 157 23.32 9.11 3.84
C LYS A 157 23.63 7.69 4.31
N ASN A 158 24.61 7.03 3.68
CA ASN A 158 25.09 5.76 4.19
C ASN A 158 25.52 6.00 5.64
N GLY A 159 24.91 5.27 6.57
CA GLY A 159 25.36 5.19 7.96
C GLY A 159 26.67 4.44 8.06
#